data_AF-A0A940RQD1-F1
#
_entry.id   AF-A0A940RQD1-F1
#
_cell.length_a   1.000
_cell.length_b   1.000
_cell.length_c   1.000
_cell.angle_alpha   90.00
_cell.angle_beta   90.00
_cell.angle_gamma   90.00
#
_symmetry.space_group_name_H-M   'P 1'
#
loop_
_entity.id
_entity.type
_entity.pdbx_description
1 polymer ?
#
loop_
_entity_poly.entity_id
_entity_poly.type
_entity_poly.pdbx_seq_one_letter_code
_entity_poly.pdbx_strand_id
1 'polypeptide(L)' 'MKTVDDAGLEQRLVELETRLAFQEHALAELSEALAEARLERMRSDELMRAVLADLRGLRGALYADPASEPPPPHY' A
#
# COMPACT_ATOMS: atom_id res chain seq x y z
N MET A 1 -25.95 -52.37 4.22
CA MET A 1 -25.58 -50.95 4.30
C MET A 1 -24.07 -50.91 4.43
N LYS A 2 -23.36 -50.67 3.33
CA LYS A 2 -21.89 -50.68 3.30
C LYS A 2 -21.46 -49.45 4.08
N THR A 3 -20.82 -49.62 5.23
CA THR A 3 -20.11 -48.54 5.92
C THR A 3 -19.29 -47.85 4.84
N VAL A 4 -19.62 -46.60 4.54
CA VAL A 4 -18.68 -45.75 3.83
C VAL A 4 -17.36 -45.89 4.59
N ASP A 5 -16.24 -46.02 3.88
CA ASP A 5 -14.95 -46.31 4.50
C ASP A 5 -14.56 -45.17 5.45
N ASP A 6 -15.02 -45.24 6.70
CA ASP A 6 -14.95 -44.16 7.68
C ASP A 6 -13.49 -43.78 7.96
N ALA A 7 -12.59 -44.77 7.94
CA ALA A 7 -11.15 -44.55 8.04
C ALA A 7 -10.60 -43.73 6.85
N GLY A 8 -11.06 -44.01 5.64
CA GLY A 8 -10.69 -43.24 4.45
C GLY A 8 -11.25 -41.81 4.47
N LEU A 9 -12.42 -41.59 5.07
CA LEU A 9 -12.99 -40.26 5.28
C LEU A 9 -12.24 -39.47 6.35
N GLU A 10 -11.92 -40.08 7.49
CA GLU A 10 -11.13 -39.46 8.57
C GLU A 10 -9.77 -39.01 8.06
N GLN A 11 -9.08 -39.85 7.28
CA GLN A 11 -7.78 -39.49 6.72
C GLN A 11 -7.86 -38.28 5.78
N ARG A 12 -8.91 -38.20 4.95
CA ARG A 12 -9.14 -37.06 4.06
C ARG A 12 -9.51 -35.80 4.84
N LEU A 13 -10.26 -35.91 5.94
CA LEU A 13 -10.57 -34.78 6.81
C LEU A 13 -9.29 -34.21 7.43
N VAL A 14 -8.41 -35.08 7.97
CA VAL A 14 -7.12 -34.64 8.55
C VAL A 14 -6.24 -33.95 7.51
N GLU A 15 -6.18 -34.46 6.28
CA GLU A 15 -5.43 -33.81 5.20
C GLU A 15 -6.01 -32.43 4.87
N LEU A 16 -7.35 -32.33 4.76
CA LEU A 16 -8.03 -31.07 4.46
C LEU A 16 -7.86 -30.05 5.59
N GLU A 17 -7.94 -30.46 6.86
CA GLU A 17 -7.70 -29.60 8.02
C GLU A 17 -6.27 -29.09 8.05
N THR A 18 -5.29 -29.97 7.75
CA THR A 18 -3.89 -29.58 7.65
C THR A 18 -3.70 -28.54 6.55
N ARG A 19 -4.24 -28.80 5.35
CA ARG A 19 -4.18 -27.87 4.22
C ARG A 19 -4.91 -26.56 4.50
N LEU A 20 -6.01 -26.59 5.24
CA LEU A 20 -6.75 -25.40 5.63
C LEU A 20 -5.92 -24.55 6.58
N ALA A 21 -5.32 -25.14 7.62
CA ALA A 21 -4.46 -24.43 8.56
C ALA A 21 -3.29 -23.73 7.86
N PHE A 22 -2.63 -24.40 6.89
CA PHE A 22 -1.59 -23.77 6.08
C PHE A 22 -2.11 -22.59 5.24
N GLN A 23 -3.30 -22.71 4.66
CA GLN A 23 -3.90 -21.62 3.87
C GLN A 23 -4.31 -20.44 4.74
N GLU A 24 -4.86 -20.68 5.93
CA GLU A 24 -5.21 -19.63 6.89
C GLU A 24 -3.97 -18.85 7.34
N HIS A 25 -2.88 -19.57 7.63
CA HIS A 25 -1.60 -18.96 7.97
C HIS A 25 -1.06 -18.10 6.81
N ALA A 26 -1.02 -18.64 5.59
CA ALA A 26 -0.56 -17.91 4.41
C ALA A 26 -1.44 -16.67 4.12
N LEU A 27 -2.75 -16.75 4.34
CA LEU A 27 -3.66 -15.60 4.19
C LEU A 27 -3.38 -14.50 5.21
N ALA A 28 -3.02 -14.87 6.45
CA ALA A 28 -2.64 -13.90 7.47
C ALA A 28 -1.34 -13.17 7.07
N GLU A 29 -0.31 -13.90 6.66
CA GLU A 29 0.96 -13.33 6.20
C GLU A 29 0.77 -12.41 4.98
N LEU A 30 -0.02 -12.84 3.99
CA LEU A 30 -0.33 -12.02 2.81
C LEU A 30 -1.11 -10.76 3.17
N SER A 31 -2.00 -10.84 4.16
CA SER A 31 -2.77 -9.68 4.62
C SER A 31 -1.89 -8.65 5.32
N GLU A 32 -0.93 -9.10 6.13
CA GLU A 32 0.08 -8.25 6.78
C GLU A 32 0.98 -7.58 5.74
N ALA A 33 1.57 -8.36 4.83
CA ALA A 33 2.42 -7.83 3.76
C ALA A 33 1.67 -6.81 2.87
N LEU A 34 0.39 -7.05 2.59
CA LEU A 34 -0.44 -6.11 1.82
C LEU A 34 -0.71 -4.81 2.59
N ALA A 35 -0.90 -4.88 3.91
CA ALA A 35 -1.07 -3.69 4.74
C ALA A 35 0.21 -2.83 4.74
N GLU A 36 1.38 -3.47 4.89
CA GLU A 36 2.67 -2.79 4.82
C GLU A 36 2.90 -2.12 3.47
N ALA A 37 2.66 -2.84 2.37
CA ALA A 37 2.80 -2.30 1.01
C ALA A 37 1.88 -1.10 0.75
N ARG A 38 0.67 -1.08 1.33
CA ARG A 38 -0.24 0.07 1.23
C ARG A 38 0.30 1.30 1.97
N LEU A 39 0.89 1.11 3.16
CA LEU A 39 1.50 2.20 3.92
C LEU A 39 2.73 2.77 3.20
N GLU A 40 3.57 1.91 2.64
CA GLU A 40 4.73 2.34 1.85
C GLU A 40 4.29 3.12 0.60
N ARG A 41 3.26 2.61 -0.11
CA ARG A 41 2.69 3.31 -1.26
C ARG A 41 2.17 4.70 -0.89
N MET A 42 1.42 4.83 0.21
CA MET A 42 0.92 6.13 0.66
C MET A 42 2.07 7.12 0.92
N ARG A 43 3.15 6.65 1.55
CA ARG A 43 4.34 7.48 1.79
C ARG A 43 5.02 7.91 0.49
N SER A 44 5.15 6.99 -0.47
CA SER A 44 5.73 7.30 -1.79
C SER A 44 4.88 8.33 -2.54
N ASP A 45 3.55 8.17 -2.53
CA ASP A 45 2.62 9.11 -3.16
C ASP A 45 2.72 10.51 -2.53
N GLU A 46 2.91 10.60 -1.21
CA GLU A 46 3.11 11.88 -0.51
C GLU A 46 4.44 12.55 -0.91
N LEU A 47 5.55 11.79 -0.92
CA LEU A 47 6.85 12.29 -1.36
C LEU A 47 6.81 12.79 -2.81
N MET A 48 6.17 12.05 -3.71
CA MET A 48 5.98 12.48 -5.10
C MET A 48 5.19 13.79 -5.19
N ARG A 49 4.13 13.95 -4.40
CA ARG A 49 3.34 15.19 -4.37
C ARG A 49 4.18 16.36 -3.87
N ALA A 50 4.99 16.17 -2.82
CA ALA A 50 5.89 17.19 -2.30
C ALA A 50 6.92 17.62 -3.36
N VAL A 51 7.59 16.67 -4.02
CA VAL A 51 8.54 16.97 -5.10
C VAL A 51 7.88 17.73 -6.25
N LEU A 52 6.65 17.34 -6.66
CA LEU A 52 5.92 18.07 -7.69
C LEU A 52 5.52 19.49 -7.26
N ALA A 53 5.21 19.70 -5.97
CA ALA A 53 4.95 21.03 -5.43
C ALA A 53 6.21 21.90 -5.46
N ASP A 54 7.35 21.37 -5.02
CA ASP A 54 8.64 22.07 -5.03
C ASP A 54 9.05 22.46 -6.45
N LEU A 55 8.92 21.56 -7.43
CA LEU A 55 9.21 21.85 -8.83
C LEU A 55 8.30 22.96 -9.41
N ARG A 56 7.03 23.00 -9.01
CA ARG A 56 6.11 24.08 -9.40
C ARG A 56 6.50 25.40 -8.75
N GLY A 57 6.90 25.37 -7.48
CA GLY A 57 7.40 26.54 -6.75
C GLY A 57 8.64 27.13 -7.40
N LEU A 58 9.64 26.29 -7.72
CA LEU A 58 10.86 26.69 -8.42
C LEU A 58 10.55 27.32 -9.78
N ARG A 59 9.62 26.73 -10.55
CA ARG A 59 9.19 27.32 -11.82
C ARG A 59 8.53 28.69 -11.62
N GLY A 60 7.69 28.84 -10.58
CA GLY A 60 7.07 30.12 -10.25
C GLY A 60 8.11 31.20 -9.91
N ALA A 61 9.12 30.85 -9.11
CA ALA A 61 10.18 31.78 -8.72
C ALA A 61 11.09 32.17 -9.91
N LEU A 62 11.39 31.24 -10.81
CA LEU A 62 12.26 31.50 -11.97
C LEU A 62 11.59 32.34 -13.07
N TYR A 63 10.25 32.34 -13.14
CA TYR A 63 9.47 33.06 -14.15
C TYR A 63 8.57 34.15 -13.54
N ALA A 64 8.83 34.59 -12.31
CA ALA A 64 8.12 35.71 -11.69
C ALA A 64 8.41 37.00 -12.48
N ASP A 65 7.36 37.69 -12.94
CA ASP A 65 7.47 38.93 -13.69
C ASP A 65 8.02 40.05 -12.78
N PRO A 66 9.17 40.67 -13.09
CA PRO A 66 9.71 41.80 -12.33
C PRO A 66 8.73 42.98 -12.20
N ALA A 67 7.74 43.08 -13.09
CA ALA A 67 6.69 44.09 -13.01
C ALA A 67 5.67 43.86 -11.87
N SER A 68 5.76 42.72 -11.16
CA SER A 68 4.88 42.37 -10.02
C SER A 68 5.44 42.76 -8.64
N GLU A 69 6.65 43.33 -8.58
CA GLU A 69 7.20 43.85 -7.32
C GLU A 69 6.48 45.15 -6.90
N PRO A 70 6.04 45.27 -5.63
CA PRO A 70 5.46 46.52 -5.13
C PRO A 70 6.48 47.66 -5.25
N PRO A 71 6.06 48.88 -5.64
CA PRO A 71 6.98 50.00 -5.73
C PRO A 71 7.64 50.28 -4.36
N PRO A 72 8.93 50.65 -4.33
CA PRO A 72 9.66 50.81 -3.08
C PRO A 72 9.04 51.92 -2.22
N PRO A 73 9.04 51.77 -0.89
CA PRO A 73 8.50 52.78 0.01
C PRO A 73 9.32 54.08 -0.10
N HIS A 74 8.63 55.20 -0.33
CA HIS A 74 9.22 56.53 -0.26
C HIS A 74 9.31 56.97 1.21
N TYR A 75 10.55 57.05 1.72
CA TYR A 75 10.88 57.60 3.04
C TYR A 75 11.16 59.10 2.96
#